data_AF-A0A9X0WFP9-F1
#
_entry.id   AF-A0A9X0WFP9-F1
#
_cell.length_a   1.000
_cell.length_b   1.000
_cell.length_c   1.000
_cell.angle_alpha   90.00
_cell.angle_beta   90.00
_cell.angle_gamma   90.00
#
_symmetry.space_group_name_H-M   'P 1'
#
loop_
_entity.id
_entity.type
_entity.pdbx_description
1 polymer ?
#
loop_
_entity_poly.entity_id
_entity_poly.type
_entity_poly.pdbx_seq_one_letter_code
_entity_poly.pdbx_strand_id
1 'polypeptide(L)'
;MTRKKLLNKLARFFDADRASQRKEIDSILKVTKKLKDKERDLRHKLETTAPGDERAELQGKLDVIEAQRHKALTLIQELRAGRNKD
;
A
#
# COMPACT_ATOMS: atom_id res chain seq x y z
N MET A 1 28.14 20.26 -24.83
CA MET A 1 27.52 18.99 -24.37
C MET A 1 27.13 18.17 -25.59
N THR A 2 27.46 16.88 -25.65
CA THR A 2 27.11 16.03 -26.80
C THR A 2 25.72 15.39 -26.62
N ARG A 3 25.02 15.11 -27.72
CA ARG A 3 23.71 14.43 -27.71
C ARG A 3 23.71 13.15 -26.86
N LYS A 4 24.78 12.35 -26.95
CA LYS A 4 24.98 11.13 -26.13
C LYS A 4 24.99 11.42 -24.62
N LYS A 5 25.64 12.51 -24.18
CA LYS A 5 25.66 12.89 -22.75
C LYS A 5 24.28 13.31 -22.26
N LEU A 6 23.47 13.95 -23.11
CA LEU A 6 22.09 14.33 -22.77
C LEU A 6 21.18 13.10 -22.64
N LEU A 7 21.24 12.18 -23.60
CA LEU A 7 20.48 10.91 -23.54
C LEU A 7 20.83 10.09 -22.29
N ASN A 8 22.11 10.01 -21.93
CA ASN A 8 22.53 9.33 -20.71
C ASN A 8 22.01 10.00 -19.44
N LYS A 9 21.89 11.33 -19.40
CA LYS A 9 21.30 12.04 -18.27
C LYS A 9 19.80 11.76 -18.15
N LEU A 10 19.07 11.75 -19.27
CA LEU A 10 17.65 11.39 -19.30
C LEU A 10 17.43 9.95 -18.83
N ALA A 11 18.21 9.00 -19.34
CA ALA A 11 18.12 7.60 -18.90
C ALA A 11 18.31 7.46 -17.39
N ARG A 12 19.35 8.10 -16.82
CA ARG A 12 19.60 8.12 -15.38
C ARG A 12 18.47 8.77 -14.58
N PHE A 13 17.86 9.82 -15.12
CA PHE A 13 16.71 10.48 -14.49
C PHE A 13 15.51 9.53 -14.41
N PHE A 14 15.17 8.87 -15.51
CA PHE A 14 14.09 7.86 -15.52
C PHE A 14 14.41 6.64 -14.64
N ASP A 15 15.66 6.20 -14.56
CA ASP A 15 16.07 5.13 -13.63
C ASP A 15 15.88 5.51 -12.16
N ALA A 16 16.25 6.74 -11.80
CA ALA A 16 16.11 7.23 -10.44
C ALA A 16 14.63 7.32 -10.02
N ASP A 17 13.77 7.78 -10.93
CA ASP A 17 12.32 7.87 -10.72
C ASP A 17 11.70 6.48 -10.50
N ARG A 18 12.05 5.51 -11.36
CA ARG A 18 11.66 4.09 -11.20
C ARG A 18 12.09 3.50 -9.86
N ALA A 19 13.33 3.79 -9.43
CA ALA A 19 13.85 3.29 -8.17
C ALA A 19 13.10 3.90 -6.97
N SER A 20 12.75 5.19 -7.04
CA SER A 20 11.95 5.87 -6.02
C SER A 20 10.55 5.26 -5.90
N GLN A 21 9.86 5.11 -7.02
CA GLN A 21 8.52 4.53 -7.08
C GLN A 21 8.49 3.09 -6.56
N ARG A 22 9.50 2.28 -6.88
CA ARG A 22 9.62 0.91 -6.34
C ARG A 22 9.73 0.91 -4.82
N LYS A 23 10.56 1.80 -4.26
CA LYS A 23 10.71 1.93 -2.80
C LYS A 23 9.40 2.35 -2.14
N GLU A 24 8.64 3.24 -2.78
CA GLU A 24 7.32 3.65 -2.30
C GLU A 24 6.35 2.47 -2.27
N ILE A 25 6.21 1.72 -3.36
CA ILE A 25 5.38 0.51 -3.43
C ILE A 25 5.79 -0.50 -2.35
N ASP A 26 7.09 -0.74 -2.18
CA ASP A 26 7.61 -1.68 -1.18
C ASP A 26 7.28 -1.23 0.26
N SER A 27 7.31 0.07 0.51
CA SER A 27 6.93 0.65 1.80
C SER A 27 5.42 0.47 2.09
N ILE A 28 4.56 0.69 1.09
CA ILE A 28 3.12 0.52 1.22
C ILE A 28 2.80 -0.95 1.45
N LEU A 29 3.41 -1.87 0.70
CA LEU A 29 3.23 -3.32 0.88
C LEU A 29 3.57 -3.80 2.29
N LYS A 30 4.62 -3.24 2.92
CA LYS A 30 4.97 -3.54 4.32
C LYS A 30 3.85 -3.12 5.27
N VAL A 31 3.27 -1.95 5.08
CA VAL A 31 2.14 -1.47 5.90
C VAL A 31 0.89 -2.32 5.63
N THR A 32 0.57 -2.61 4.36
CA THR A 32 -0.56 -3.46 3.97
C THR A 32 -0.47 -4.86 4.59
N LYS A 33 0.73 -5.44 4.69
CA LYS A 33 0.93 -6.73 5.36
C LYS A 33 0.57 -6.65 6.84
N LYS A 34 1.03 -5.62 7.54
CA LYS A 34 0.68 -5.39 8.96
C LYS A 34 -0.82 -5.19 9.16
N LEU A 35 -1.47 -4.46 8.26
CA LEU A 35 -2.93 -4.29 8.28
C LEU A 35 -3.66 -5.61 8.09
N LYS A 36 -3.21 -6.46 7.15
CA LYS A 36 -3.78 -7.79 6.92
C LYS A 36 -3.64 -8.70 8.15
N ASP A 37 -2.49 -8.68 8.81
CA ASP A 37 -2.29 -9.47 10.03
C ASP A 37 -3.23 -9.00 11.14
N LYS A 38 -3.33 -7.67 11.34
CA LYS A 38 -4.24 -7.08 12.35
C LYS A 38 -5.73 -7.33 12.04
N GLU A 39 -6.11 -7.30 10.76
CA GLU A 39 -7.46 -7.65 10.32
C GLU A 39 -7.80 -9.10 10.69
N ARG A 40 -6.90 -10.05 10.41
CA ARG A 40 -7.08 -11.46 10.76
C ARG A 40 -7.26 -11.62 12.28
N ASP A 41 -6.43 -10.96 13.07
CA ASP A 41 -6.50 -11.05 14.52
C ASP A 41 -7.81 -10.46 15.07
N LEU A 42 -8.30 -9.36 14.50
CA LEU A 42 -9.60 -8.79 14.88
C LEU A 42 -10.78 -9.69 14.47
N ARG A 43 -10.74 -10.28 13.27
CA ARG A 43 -11.76 -11.26 12.84
C ARG A 43 -11.82 -12.44 13.79
N HIS A 44 -10.66 -13.00 14.16
CA HIS A 44 -10.61 -14.11 15.10
C HIS A 44 -11.15 -13.73 16.49
N LYS A 45 -10.83 -12.53 16.99
CA LYS A 45 -11.42 -12.03 18.25
C LYS A 45 -12.93 -11.85 18.16
N LEU A 46 -13.44 -11.35 17.05
CA LEU A 46 -14.88 -11.19 16.83
C LEU A 46 -15.63 -12.53 16.82
N GLU A 47 -15.02 -13.61 16.36
CA GLU A 47 -15.64 -14.95 16.39
C GLU A 47 -15.91 -15.43 17.82
N THR A 48 -15.05 -15.07 18.77
CA THR A 48 -15.16 -15.51 20.17
C THR A 48 -15.81 -14.48 21.10
N THR A 49 -16.08 -13.26 20.62
CA THR A 49 -16.63 -12.17 21.44
C THR A 49 -18.16 -12.20 21.43
N ALA A 50 -18.78 -12.29 22.60
CA ALA A 50 -20.24 -12.25 22.74
C ALA A 50 -20.83 -10.92 22.22
N PRO A 51 -22.09 -10.88 21.78
CA PRO A 51 -22.75 -9.64 21.42
C PRO A 51 -22.72 -8.61 22.56
N GLY A 52 -22.36 -7.38 22.25
CA GLY A 52 -22.24 -6.29 23.22
C GLY A 52 -21.29 -5.19 22.75
N ASP A 53 -21.03 -4.23 23.63
CA ASP A 53 -20.21 -3.06 23.32
C ASP A 53 -18.79 -3.42 22.88
N GLU A 54 -18.18 -4.44 23.49
CA GLU A 54 -16.85 -4.94 23.10
C GLU A 54 -16.83 -5.44 21.66
N ARG A 55 -17.87 -6.18 21.24
CA ARG A 55 -18.01 -6.65 19.86
C ARG A 55 -18.19 -5.49 18.89
N ALA A 56 -18.98 -4.48 19.26
CA ALA A 56 -19.19 -3.28 18.46
C ALA A 56 -17.88 -2.48 18.28
N GLU A 57 -17.09 -2.34 19.35
CA GLU A 57 -15.77 -1.71 19.26
C GLU A 57 -14.80 -2.49 18.36
N LEU A 58 -14.76 -3.82 18.49
CA LEU A 58 -13.91 -4.67 17.65
C LEU A 58 -14.33 -4.57 16.18
N GLN A 59 -15.63 -4.51 15.90
CA GLN A 59 -16.15 -4.32 14.55
C GLN A 59 -15.75 -2.95 13.99
N GLY A 60 -15.92 -1.86 14.75
CA GLY A 60 -15.49 -0.54 14.29
C GLY A 60 -13.99 -0.45 14.02
N LYS A 61 -13.16 -1.12 14.83
CA LYS A 61 -11.71 -1.26 14.59
C LYS A 61 -11.43 -2.05 13.31
N LEU A 62 -12.19 -3.10 13.04
CA LEU A 62 -12.06 -3.92 11.83
C LEU A 62 -12.42 -3.11 10.58
N ASP A 63 -13.53 -2.38 10.60
CA ASP A 63 -13.99 -1.56 9.46
C ASP A 63 -12.95 -0.53 9.04
N VAL A 64 -12.32 0.15 10.02
CA VAL A 64 -11.24 1.11 9.76
C VAL A 64 -10.04 0.42 9.11
N ILE A 65 -9.65 -0.77 9.56
CA ILE A 65 -8.52 -1.52 8.99
C ILE A 65 -8.82 -1.98 7.57
N GLU A 66 -10.03 -2.47 7.31
CA GLU A 66 -10.46 -2.87 5.97
C GLU A 66 -10.41 -1.68 5.01
N ALA A 67 -10.94 -0.52 5.42
CA ALA A 67 -10.88 0.71 4.63
C ALA A 67 -9.44 1.16 4.34
N GLN A 68 -8.56 1.11 5.35
CA GLN A 68 -7.14 1.43 5.20
C GLN A 68 -6.43 0.45 4.24
N ARG A 69 -6.73 -0.85 4.35
CA ARG A 69 -6.15 -1.89 3.50
C ARG A 69 -6.60 -1.72 2.06
N HIS A 70 -7.88 -1.45 1.83
CA HIS A 70 -8.42 -1.17 0.50
C HIS A 70 -7.71 0.04 -0.12
N LYS A 71 -7.61 1.16 0.61
CA LYS A 71 -6.91 2.37 0.16
C LYS A 71 -5.44 2.09 -0.20
N ALA A 72 -4.74 1.29 0.59
CA ALA A 72 -3.35 0.93 0.30
C ALA A 72 -3.21 0.11 -1.00
N LEU A 73 -4.14 -0.81 -1.27
CA LEU A 73 -4.16 -1.58 -2.51
C LEU A 73 -4.46 -0.71 -3.72
N THR A 74 -5.42 0.23 -3.61
CA THR A 74 -5.70 1.23 -4.64
C THR A 74 -4.46 2.05 -4.96
N LEU A 75 -3.77 2.57 -3.95
CA LEU A 75 -2.54 3.36 -4.14
C LEU A 75 -1.44 2.55 -4.85
N ILE A 76 -1.26 1.27 -4.49
CA ILE A 76 -0.33 0.38 -5.20
C ILE A 76 -0.71 0.22 -6.67
N GLN A 77 -2.00 0.08 -6.98
CA GLN A 77 -2.48 -0.02 -8.35
C GLN A 77 -2.24 1.27 -9.13
N GLU A 78 -2.49 2.44 -8.54
CA GLU A 78 -2.23 3.76 -9.13
C GLU A 78 -0.74 3.95 -9.43
N LEU A 79 0.13 3.65 -8.46
CA LEU A 79 1.58 3.71 -8.65
C LEU A 79 2.06 2.76 -9.75
N ARG A 80 1.46 1.57 -9.86
CA ARG A 80 1.76 0.64 -10.97
C ARG A 80 1.18 1.10 -12.30
N ALA A 81 0.02 1.74 -12.32
CA ALA A 81 -0.65 2.20 -13.53
C ALA A 81 0.01 3.46 -14.11
N GLY A 82 0.63 4.30 -13.26
CA GLY A 82 1.54 5.36 -13.70
C GLY A 82 2.69 4.85 -14.59
N ARG A 83 3.00 3.55 -14.56
CA ARG A 83 3.95 2.88 -15.47
C ARG A 83 3.44 2.68 -16.90
N ASN A 84 2.13 2.75 -17.13
CA ASN A 84 1.49 2.45 -18.43
C ASN A 84 1.06 3.71 -19.20
N LYS A 85 1.21 4.91 -18.64
CA LYS A 85 0.81 6.17 -19.29
C LYS A 85 1.98 6.97 -19.89
N ASP A 86 3.22 6.51 -19.71
CA ASP A 86 4.44 7.12 -20.27
C ASP A 86 5.12 6.22 -21.30
#